data_AF-A0A924D7C7-F1
#
_entry.id   AF-A0A924D7C7-F1
#
_cell.length_a   1.000
_cell.length_b   1.000
_cell.length_c   1.000
_cell.angle_alpha   90.00
_cell.angle_beta   90.00
_cell.angle_gamma   90.00
#
_symmetry.space_group_name_H-M   'P 1'
#
loop_
_entity.id
_entity.type
_entity.pdbx_description
1 polymer ?
#
loop_
_entity_poly.entity_id
_entity_poly.type
_entity_poly.pdbx_seq_one_letter_code
_entity_poly.pdbx_strand_id
1 'polypeptide(L)'
;MFKHFINLEWKSFIRSASFATNVVMKIVMGLCALYFIAVFLLLGFGIYPILKEYNLEPVATVNKFLIYYFVVDLVIRYFLQKMPVINIKPLLTLPINRNTIVNFTLGKTALSFFNWSHAFFFIPFTITLLIKGFPVSNVLFWHLGIFTLIYCNNFINVLINNKDSFFYPIVALVLVLGIAQYYHYFDVTMYTSKFFDGLFHTGYYFLIPIFTLIILYYFAFNYFKNNLNLDEGLAKKYEVAKTESFAFLDKFGTLGTFLKNDIKLLKRNKRSRGTLFISLFFTFYGLLFFSNSIKVYNNPAMHVFAGIFVSGGFLFTFGQFVPSWDSAYFQLMMSQNIRYKDYLSSKWWLMVIATVISTVLASFYLYYGWHIYLLIVVGAIYNIGVNSHLVLLGGAFVKTPIDLSQAKGAFGDRQAFNIKTMLISIPKFLVPMALYALGYFIFNPNIGCLFVAIAGVLGFAFRDKMFSIIENIYKKEKYATIAAYKQKN
;
A
#
# COMPACT_ATOMS: atom_id res chain seq x y z
N MET A 1 -3.79 -14.70 -32.06
CA MET A 1 -2.74 -14.39 -31.06
C MET A 1 -3.31 -13.90 -29.72
N PHE A 2 -4.08 -12.82 -29.65
CA PHE A 2 -4.67 -12.33 -28.38
C PHE A 2 -5.42 -13.42 -27.57
N LYS A 3 -6.29 -14.21 -28.23
CA LYS A 3 -6.97 -15.36 -27.60
C LYS A 3 -6.00 -16.41 -27.01
N HIS A 4 -4.85 -16.61 -27.65
CA HIS A 4 -3.83 -17.54 -27.18
C HIS A 4 -3.13 -17.02 -25.91
N PHE A 5 -2.81 -15.73 -25.85
CA PHE A 5 -2.26 -15.12 -24.63
C PHE A 5 -3.23 -15.23 -23.45
N ILE A 6 -4.52 -14.99 -23.67
CA ILE A 6 -5.55 -15.15 -22.63
C ILE A 6 -5.59 -16.60 -22.14
N ASN A 7 -5.51 -17.58 -23.05
CA ASN A 7 -5.48 -19.00 -22.70
C ASN A 7 -4.24 -19.36 -21.86
N LEU A 8 -3.06 -18.86 -22.23
CA LEU A 8 -1.83 -19.04 -21.46
C LEU A 8 -1.93 -18.46 -20.04
N GLU A 9 -2.59 -17.31 -19.87
CA GLU A 9 -2.83 -16.74 -18.54
C GLU A 9 -3.73 -17.60 -17.68
N TRP A 10 -4.83 -18.12 -18.25
CA TRP A 10 -5.70 -19.06 -17.55
C TRP A 10 -4.97 -20.34 -17.15
N LYS A 11 -4.16 -20.90 -18.06
CA LYS A 11 -3.33 -22.07 -17.76
C LYS A 11 -2.29 -21.79 -16.67
N SER A 12 -1.66 -20.61 -16.69
CA SER A 12 -0.72 -20.16 -15.64
C SER A 12 -1.40 -20.02 -14.28
N PHE A 13 -2.63 -19.51 -14.25
CA PHE A 13 -3.41 -19.38 -13.02
C PHE A 13 -3.79 -20.76 -12.45
N ILE A 14 -4.37 -21.64 -13.28
CA ILE A 14 -4.85 -22.97 -12.86
C ILE A 14 -3.68 -23.87 -12.42
N ARG A 15 -2.55 -23.84 -13.14
CA ARG A 15 -1.40 -24.71 -12.87
C ARG A 15 -0.46 -24.19 -11.78
N SER A 16 -0.83 -23.10 -11.11
CA SER A 16 0.02 -22.54 -10.05
C SER A 16 0.01 -23.43 -8.81
N ALA A 17 1.18 -23.67 -8.21
CA ALA A 17 1.31 -24.45 -6.97
C ALA A 17 0.51 -23.86 -5.79
N SER A 18 0.15 -22.58 -5.87
CA SER A 18 -0.68 -21.86 -4.90
C SER A 18 -2.12 -21.64 -5.36
N PHE A 19 -2.67 -22.51 -6.23
CA PHE A 19 -4.01 -22.33 -6.81
C PHE A 19 -5.09 -22.04 -5.77
N ALA A 20 -5.22 -22.85 -4.71
CA ALA A 20 -6.22 -22.64 -3.66
C ALA A 20 -6.11 -21.26 -2.98
N THR A 21 -4.89 -20.85 -2.62
CA THR A 21 -4.63 -19.50 -2.08
C THR A 21 -4.95 -18.40 -3.10
N ASN A 22 -4.65 -18.64 -4.39
CA ASN A 22 -4.96 -17.71 -5.46
C ASN A 22 -6.47 -17.57 -5.69
N VAL A 23 -7.26 -18.63 -5.51
CA VAL A 23 -8.73 -18.57 -5.58
C VAL A 23 -9.30 -17.73 -4.44
N VAL A 24 -8.90 -17.99 -3.20
CA VAL A 24 -9.34 -17.19 -2.04
C VAL A 24 -8.98 -15.71 -2.23
N MET A 25 -7.75 -15.43 -2.69
CA MET A 25 -7.33 -14.07 -3.01
C MET A 25 -8.21 -13.41 -4.08
N LYS A 26 -8.58 -14.14 -5.13
CA LYS A 26 -9.47 -13.62 -6.18
C LYS A 26 -10.87 -13.34 -5.66
N ILE A 27 -11.40 -14.16 -4.75
CA ILE A 27 -12.68 -13.92 -4.09
C ILE A 27 -12.60 -12.64 -3.24
N VAL A 28 -11.58 -12.50 -2.39
CA VAL A 28 -11.40 -11.29 -1.56
C VAL A 28 -11.24 -10.05 -2.43
N MET A 29 -10.41 -10.12 -3.49
CA MET A 29 -10.27 -9.03 -4.45
C MET A 29 -11.59 -8.68 -5.14
N GLY A 30 -12.40 -9.70 -5.46
CA GLY A 30 -13.74 -9.53 -6.04
C GLY A 30 -14.69 -8.83 -5.07
N LEU A 31 -14.72 -9.22 -3.80
CA LEU A 31 -15.50 -8.56 -2.75
C LEU A 31 -15.07 -7.11 -2.54
N CYS A 32 -13.76 -6.84 -2.46
CA CYS A 32 -13.24 -5.48 -2.39
C CYS A 32 -13.65 -4.65 -3.62
N ALA A 33 -13.57 -5.23 -4.82
CA ALA A 33 -14.01 -4.57 -6.05
C ALA A 33 -15.51 -4.26 -6.00
N LEU A 34 -16.35 -5.21 -5.58
CA LEU A 34 -17.80 -5.00 -5.42
C LEU A 34 -18.11 -3.88 -4.42
N TYR A 35 -17.39 -3.82 -3.30
CA TYR A 35 -17.51 -2.72 -2.34
C TYR A 35 -17.21 -1.37 -2.98
N PHE A 36 -16.09 -1.22 -3.70
CA PHE A 36 -15.76 0.04 -4.39
C PHE A 36 -16.76 0.39 -5.50
N ILE A 37 -17.25 -0.62 -6.23
CA ILE A 37 -18.31 -0.43 -7.24
C ILE A 37 -19.56 0.14 -6.58
N ALA A 38 -20.01 -0.43 -5.46
CA ALA A 38 -21.17 0.05 -4.73
C ALA A 38 -20.97 1.51 -4.25
N VAL A 39 -19.81 1.83 -3.67
CA VAL A 39 -19.48 3.20 -3.23
C VAL A 39 -19.50 4.19 -4.40
N PHE A 40 -18.89 3.85 -5.54
CA PHE A 40 -18.87 4.72 -6.71
C PHE A 40 -20.25 4.91 -7.34
N LEU A 41 -21.07 3.87 -7.39
CA LEU A 41 -22.46 3.97 -7.84
C LEU A 41 -23.28 4.89 -6.94
N LEU A 42 -23.20 4.69 -5.61
CA LEU A 42 -23.88 5.54 -4.62
C LEU A 42 -23.46 7.00 -4.74
N LEU A 43 -22.16 7.27 -4.88
CA LEU A 43 -21.65 8.61 -5.08
C LEU A 43 -22.08 9.20 -6.43
N GLY A 44 -22.05 8.41 -7.50
CA GLY A 44 -22.41 8.86 -8.84
C GLY A 44 -23.87 9.34 -8.94
N PHE A 45 -24.81 8.61 -8.31
CA PHE A 45 -26.21 9.05 -8.21
C PHE A 45 -26.42 10.12 -7.13
N GLY A 46 -25.71 10.03 -6.00
CA GLY A 46 -25.92 10.86 -4.82
C GLY A 46 -25.30 12.26 -4.90
N ILE A 47 -24.25 12.47 -5.70
CA ILE A 47 -23.52 13.75 -5.68
C ILE A 47 -24.37 14.92 -6.21
N TYR A 48 -25.24 14.68 -7.20
CA TYR A 48 -26.13 15.73 -7.72
C TYR A 48 -27.10 16.26 -6.65
N PRO A 49 -27.93 15.43 -5.98
CA PRO A 49 -28.85 15.92 -4.95
C PRO A 49 -28.10 16.52 -3.76
N ILE A 50 -26.99 15.91 -3.32
CA ILE A 50 -26.16 16.46 -2.23
C ILE A 50 -25.70 17.89 -2.57
N LEU A 51 -25.16 18.12 -3.76
CA LEU A 51 -24.70 19.45 -4.14
C LEU A 51 -25.84 20.48 -4.21
N LYS A 52 -27.03 20.07 -4.67
CA LYS A 52 -28.21 20.94 -4.67
C LYS A 52 -28.71 21.27 -3.26
N GLU A 53 -28.65 20.35 -2.30
CA GLU A 53 -28.98 20.63 -0.89
C GLU A 53 -28.08 21.72 -0.29
N TYR A 54 -26.80 21.76 -0.67
CA TYR A 54 -25.87 22.81 -0.26
C TYR A 54 -25.93 24.08 -1.12
N ASN A 55 -26.92 24.23 -2.00
CA ASN A 55 -27.07 25.36 -2.93
C ASN A 55 -25.86 25.56 -3.87
N LEU A 56 -25.18 24.46 -4.24
CA LEU A 56 -24.05 24.48 -5.16
C LEU A 56 -24.49 24.06 -6.57
N GLU A 57 -23.86 24.65 -7.59
CA GLU A 57 -24.08 24.24 -8.97
C GLU A 57 -23.37 22.90 -9.27
N PRO A 58 -24.11 21.81 -9.58
CA PRO A 58 -23.52 20.46 -9.58
C PRO A 58 -22.39 20.28 -10.60
N VAL A 59 -22.60 20.68 -11.85
CA VAL A 59 -21.61 20.51 -12.93
C VAL A 59 -20.36 21.35 -12.67
N ALA A 60 -20.53 22.64 -12.36
CA ALA A 60 -19.43 23.55 -12.07
C ALA A 60 -18.63 23.10 -10.84
N THR A 61 -19.30 22.61 -9.80
CA THR A 61 -18.63 22.11 -8.59
C THR A 61 -17.83 20.85 -8.89
N VAL A 62 -18.42 19.88 -9.60
CA VAL A 62 -17.68 18.67 -10.03
C VAL A 62 -16.46 19.08 -10.86
N ASN A 63 -16.62 19.97 -11.84
CA ASN A 63 -15.54 20.47 -12.68
C ASN A 63 -14.41 21.15 -11.90
N LYS A 64 -14.75 21.89 -10.83
CA LYS A 64 -13.77 22.48 -9.92
C LYS A 64 -12.88 21.42 -9.25
N PHE A 65 -13.45 20.30 -8.83
CA PHE A 65 -12.73 19.25 -8.11
C PHE A 65 -12.09 18.16 -9.00
N LEU A 66 -12.39 18.12 -10.30
CA LEU A 66 -11.85 17.10 -11.23
C LEU A 66 -10.32 17.07 -11.27
N ILE A 67 -9.64 18.21 -11.12
CA ILE A 67 -8.17 18.23 -11.11
C ILE A 67 -7.59 17.35 -10.00
N TYR A 68 -8.14 17.41 -8.79
CA TYR A 68 -7.69 16.57 -7.69
C TYR A 68 -8.01 15.12 -7.92
N TYR A 69 -9.19 14.85 -8.51
CA TYR A 69 -9.57 13.49 -8.87
C TYR A 69 -8.51 12.85 -9.79
N PHE A 70 -8.11 13.54 -10.85
CA PHE A 70 -7.10 13.04 -11.79
C PHE A 70 -5.69 12.96 -11.19
N VAL A 71 -5.30 13.89 -10.32
CA VAL A 71 -4.01 13.83 -9.63
C VAL A 71 -3.96 12.66 -8.65
N VAL A 72 -5.00 12.48 -7.82
CA VAL A 72 -5.10 11.37 -6.87
C VAL A 72 -5.15 10.05 -7.63
N ASP A 73 -5.92 9.96 -8.71
CA ASP A 73 -5.94 8.79 -9.59
C ASP A 73 -4.54 8.45 -10.12
N LEU A 74 -3.80 9.42 -10.64
CA LEU A 74 -2.43 9.21 -11.14
C LEU A 74 -1.49 8.71 -10.03
N VAL A 75 -1.56 9.29 -8.83
CA VAL A 75 -0.75 8.87 -7.66
C VAL A 75 -1.10 7.44 -7.25
N ILE A 76 -2.39 7.11 -7.15
CA ILE A 76 -2.85 5.76 -6.82
C ILE A 76 -2.36 4.76 -7.88
N ARG A 77 -2.48 5.10 -9.16
CA ARG A 77 -2.01 4.27 -10.28
C ARG A 77 -0.51 4.05 -10.23
N TYR A 78 0.27 5.07 -9.94
CA TYR A 78 1.72 4.94 -9.82
C TYR A 78 2.13 3.89 -8.79
N PHE A 79 1.47 3.89 -7.62
CA PHE A 79 1.81 2.94 -6.56
C PHE A 79 1.19 1.55 -6.74
N LEU A 80 -0.06 1.49 -7.23
CA LEU A 80 -0.85 0.26 -7.24
C LEU A 80 -0.92 -0.42 -8.62
N GLN A 81 -0.93 0.36 -9.71
CA GLN A 81 -1.05 -0.15 -11.08
C GLN A 81 0.33 -0.48 -11.66
N LYS A 82 0.88 -1.65 -11.32
CA LYS A 82 2.14 -2.12 -11.91
C LYS A 82 1.97 -2.55 -13.37
N MET A 83 2.99 -2.23 -14.15
CA MET A 83 3.07 -2.62 -15.56
C MET A 83 3.31 -4.13 -15.69
N PRO A 84 2.63 -4.83 -16.64
CA PRO A 84 2.72 -6.28 -16.77
C PRO A 84 4.02 -6.76 -17.46
N VAL A 85 5.16 -6.10 -17.20
CA VAL A 85 6.45 -6.33 -17.88
C VAL A 85 7.04 -7.72 -17.57
N ILE A 86 6.81 -8.22 -16.35
CA ILE A 86 7.37 -9.51 -15.89
C ILE A 86 6.80 -10.69 -16.70
N ASN A 87 5.54 -10.59 -17.15
CA ASN A 87 4.89 -11.66 -17.92
C ASN A 87 5.29 -11.67 -19.39
N ILE A 88 5.97 -10.62 -19.87
CA ILE A 88 6.35 -10.46 -21.28
C ILE A 88 7.70 -11.08 -21.57
N LYS A 89 8.59 -11.20 -20.58
CA LYS A 89 9.95 -11.74 -20.79
C LYS A 89 9.97 -13.10 -21.52
N PRO A 90 9.11 -14.08 -21.18
CA PRO A 90 9.06 -15.35 -21.91
C PRO A 90 8.53 -15.23 -23.34
N LEU A 91 7.80 -14.15 -23.67
CA LEU A 91 7.32 -13.89 -25.02
C LEU A 91 8.41 -13.31 -25.94
N LEU A 92 9.46 -12.69 -25.37
CA LEU A 92 10.57 -12.12 -26.13
C LEU A 92 11.47 -13.17 -26.77
N THR A 93 11.49 -14.39 -26.21
CA THR A 93 12.23 -15.53 -26.75
C THR A 93 11.44 -16.31 -27.80
N LEU A 94 10.16 -15.99 -27.98
CA LEU A 94 9.31 -16.62 -28.99
C LEU A 94 9.35 -15.79 -30.29
N PRO A 95 9.11 -16.40 -31.46
CA PRO A 95 9.07 -15.72 -32.75
C PRO A 95 7.78 -14.87 -32.90
N ILE A 96 7.60 -13.89 -32.02
CA ILE A 96 6.45 -12.99 -31.96
C ILE A 96 6.95 -11.56 -32.18
N ASN A 97 6.32 -10.84 -33.12
CA ASN A 97 6.69 -9.45 -33.41
C ASN A 97 6.58 -8.56 -32.17
N ARG A 98 7.63 -7.77 -31.89
CA ARG A 98 7.70 -6.83 -30.75
C ARG A 98 6.50 -5.88 -30.71
N ASN A 99 6.05 -5.39 -31.86
CA ASN A 99 4.87 -4.52 -31.96
C ASN A 99 3.61 -5.18 -31.35
N THR A 100 3.39 -6.47 -31.63
CA THR A 100 2.24 -7.22 -31.12
C THR A 100 2.33 -7.40 -29.60
N ILE A 101 3.53 -7.65 -29.09
CA ILE A 101 3.80 -7.76 -27.66
C ILE A 101 3.51 -6.43 -26.95
N VAL A 102 4.00 -5.31 -27.49
CA VAL A 102 3.78 -3.98 -26.93
C VAL A 102 2.29 -3.61 -26.97
N ASN A 103 1.61 -3.82 -28.10
CA ASN A 103 0.17 -3.56 -28.22
C ASN A 103 -0.66 -4.42 -27.26
N PHE A 104 -0.32 -5.70 -27.10
CA PHE A 104 -0.95 -6.56 -26.11
C PHE A 104 -0.77 -6.03 -24.68
N THR A 105 0.43 -5.55 -24.38
CA THR A 105 0.79 -5.00 -23.07
C THR A 105 0.04 -3.72 -22.76
N LEU A 106 0.02 -2.76 -23.69
CA LEU A 106 -0.70 -1.49 -23.55
C LEU A 106 -2.22 -1.71 -23.55
N GLY A 107 -2.74 -2.61 -24.38
CA GLY A 107 -4.16 -3.00 -24.34
C GLY A 107 -4.56 -3.59 -23.00
N LYS A 108 -3.67 -4.37 -22.37
CA LYS A 108 -3.90 -4.91 -21.02
C LYS A 108 -3.95 -3.83 -19.95
N THR A 109 -3.13 -2.78 -20.06
CA THR A 109 -3.24 -1.65 -19.12
C THR A 109 -4.53 -0.89 -19.33
N ALA A 110 -4.95 -0.68 -20.59
CA ALA A 110 -6.23 -0.05 -20.95
C ALA A 110 -7.45 -0.79 -20.36
N LEU A 111 -7.43 -2.13 -20.30
CA LEU A 111 -8.51 -2.95 -19.72
C LEU A 111 -8.39 -3.18 -18.20
N SER A 112 -7.43 -2.54 -17.53
CA SER A 112 -7.24 -2.69 -16.09
C SER A 112 -8.43 -2.15 -15.28
N PHE A 113 -8.67 -2.73 -14.10
CA PHE A 113 -9.66 -2.25 -13.11
C PHE A 113 -9.56 -0.75 -12.86
N PHE A 114 -8.33 -0.22 -12.84
CA PHE A 114 -8.10 1.20 -12.66
C PHE A 114 -8.80 2.06 -13.72
N ASN A 115 -8.96 1.62 -14.98
CA ASN A 115 -9.65 2.44 -16.00
C ASN A 115 -11.17 2.33 -15.95
N TRP A 116 -11.71 1.10 -15.92
CA TRP A 116 -13.15 0.93 -15.99
C TRP A 116 -13.86 1.17 -14.65
N SER A 117 -13.14 1.17 -13.52
CA SER A 117 -13.74 1.49 -12.22
C SER A 117 -14.35 2.89 -12.14
N HIS A 118 -13.73 3.88 -12.80
CA HIS A 118 -14.26 5.25 -12.86
C HIS A 118 -15.63 5.35 -13.54
N ALA A 119 -15.95 4.40 -14.43
CA ALA A 119 -17.23 4.35 -15.11
C ALA A 119 -18.40 4.20 -14.12
N PHE A 120 -18.21 3.53 -12.99
CA PHE A 120 -19.25 3.41 -11.94
C PHE A 120 -19.58 4.71 -11.24
N PHE A 121 -18.73 5.74 -11.35
CA PHE A 121 -19.07 7.07 -10.87
C PHE A 121 -19.62 7.95 -11.99
N PHE A 122 -18.88 8.05 -13.10
CA PHE A 122 -19.22 8.99 -14.17
C PHE A 122 -20.44 8.59 -14.99
N ILE A 123 -20.72 7.29 -15.19
CA ILE A 123 -21.92 6.87 -15.93
C ILE A 123 -23.19 7.22 -15.13
N PRO A 124 -23.34 6.83 -13.84
CA PRO A 124 -24.50 7.27 -13.05
C PRO A 124 -24.65 8.78 -12.94
N PHE A 125 -23.55 9.51 -12.80
CA PHE A 125 -23.61 10.98 -12.74
C PHE A 125 -24.11 11.57 -14.05
N THR A 126 -23.61 11.11 -15.20
CA THR A 126 -24.11 11.46 -16.53
C THR A 126 -25.60 11.16 -16.68
N ILE A 127 -26.06 9.97 -16.26
CA ILE A 127 -27.48 9.60 -16.28
C ILE A 127 -28.30 10.59 -15.44
N THR A 128 -27.81 10.95 -14.26
CA THR A 128 -28.47 11.90 -13.36
C THR A 128 -28.58 13.28 -14.00
N LEU A 129 -27.54 13.78 -14.68
CA LEU A 129 -27.58 15.04 -15.42
C LEU A 129 -28.63 15.01 -16.55
N LEU A 130 -28.71 13.91 -17.31
CA LEU A 130 -29.71 13.77 -18.38
C LEU A 130 -31.13 13.76 -17.82
N ILE A 131 -31.40 13.03 -16.74
CA ILE A 131 -32.72 13.00 -16.07
C ILE A 131 -33.11 14.39 -15.56
N LYS A 132 -32.14 15.20 -15.13
CA LYS A 132 -32.36 16.56 -14.61
C LYS A 132 -32.45 17.64 -15.70
N GLY A 133 -32.53 17.24 -16.97
CA GLY A 133 -32.84 18.14 -18.08
C GLY A 133 -31.64 18.91 -18.64
N PHE A 134 -30.40 18.50 -18.35
CA PHE A 134 -29.24 19.13 -18.98
C PHE A 134 -29.16 18.78 -20.48
N PRO A 135 -28.58 19.67 -21.32
CA PRO A 135 -28.46 19.41 -22.76
C PRO A 135 -27.66 18.13 -23.06
N VAL A 136 -28.26 17.23 -23.83
CA VAL A 136 -27.71 15.88 -24.08
C VAL A 136 -26.32 15.94 -24.71
N SER A 137 -26.12 16.78 -25.72
CA SER A 137 -24.83 16.95 -26.40
C SER A 137 -23.71 17.34 -25.43
N ASN A 138 -23.97 18.33 -24.58
CA ASN A 138 -23.02 18.89 -23.63
C ASN A 138 -22.60 17.84 -22.60
N VAL A 139 -23.58 17.11 -22.06
CA VAL A 139 -23.36 16.03 -21.11
C VAL A 139 -22.53 14.89 -21.73
N LEU A 140 -22.82 14.50 -22.98
CA LEU A 140 -22.08 13.44 -23.67
C LEU A 140 -20.64 13.86 -24.03
N PHE A 141 -20.44 15.08 -24.52
CA PHE A 141 -19.09 15.60 -24.83
C PHE A 141 -18.24 15.71 -23.57
N TRP A 142 -18.82 16.20 -22.48
CA TRP A 142 -18.16 16.25 -21.18
C TRP A 142 -17.78 14.85 -20.68
N HIS A 143 -18.72 13.90 -20.73
CA HIS A 143 -18.47 12.52 -20.31
C HIS A 143 -17.35 11.87 -21.15
N LEU A 144 -17.38 12.05 -22.46
CA LEU A 144 -16.38 11.52 -23.38
C LEU A 144 -15.01 12.15 -23.12
N GLY A 145 -14.95 13.46 -22.89
CA GLY A 145 -13.73 14.17 -22.51
C GLY A 145 -13.10 13.61 -21.23
N ILE A 146 -13.91 13.43 -20.18
CA ILE A 146 -13.46 12.85 -18.91
C ILE A 146 -12.99 11.40 -19.08
N PHE A 147 -13.76 10.58 -19.78
CA PHE A 147 -13.38 9.20 -20.04
C PHE A 147 -12.04 9.12 -20.76
N THR A 148 -11.82 10.00 -21.73
CA THR A 148 -10.56 10.10 -22.47
C THR A 148 -9.40 10.51 -21.56
N LEU A 149 -9.60 11.48 -20.65
CA LEU A 149 -8.59 11.90 -19.68
C LEU A 149 -8.19 10.76 -18.71
N ILE A 150 -9.11 9.86 -18.35
CA ILE A 150 -8.79 8.67 -17.56
C ILE A 150 -7.77 7.79 -18.30
N TYR A 151 -7.94 7.60 -19.60
CA TYR A 151 -6.95 6.87 -20.41
C TYR A 151 -5.66 7.66 -20.63
N CYS A 152 -5.71 9.00 -20.69
CA CYS A 152 -4.49 9.82 -20.66
C CYS A 152 -3.69 9.53 -19.39
N ASN A 153 -4.35 9.53 -18.22
CA ASN A 153 -3.73 9.17 -16.94
C ASN A 153 -3.11 7.77 -16.97
N ASN A 154 -3.78 6.78 -17.57
CA ASN A 154 -3.22 5.44 -17.75
C ASN A 154 -1.91 5.47 -18.55
N PHE A 155 -1.84 6.19 -19.67
CA PHE A 155 -0.62 6.26 -20.49
C PHE A 155 0.47 7.17 -19.90
N ILE A 156 0.10 8.20 -19.15
CA ILE A 156 1.05 8.96 -18.33
C ILE A 156 1.67 8.02 -17.30
N ASN A 157 0.87 7.26 -16.56
CA ASN A 157 1.35 6.28 -15.59
C ASN A 157 2.33 5.28 -16.23
N VAL A 158 1.97 4.75 -17.40
CA VAL A 158 2.82 3.86 -18.22
C VAL A 158 4.21 4.45 -18.51
N LEU A 159 4.29 5.76 -18.78
CA LEU A 159 5.53 6.47 -19.11
C LEU A 159 6.40 6.83 -17.89
N ILE A 160 5.77 7.14 -16.74
CA ILE A 160 6.46 7.51 -15.50
C ILE A 160 6.80 6.32 -14.61
N ASN A 161 6.12 5.18 -14.79
CA ASN A 161 6.29 4.03 -13.92
C ASN A 161 7.74 3.53 -13.90
N ASN A 162 8.26 3.26 -12.69
CA ASN A 162 9.67 2.94 -12.41
C ASN A 162 10.70 4.07 -12.64
N LYS A 163 10.28 5.31 -12.91
CA LYS A 163 11.17 6.49 -12.97
C LYS A 163 10.95 7.41 -11.78
N ASP A 164 11.64 7.11 -10.69
CA ASP A 164 11.62 7.92 -9.45
C ASP A 164 11.91 9.42 -9.73
N SER A 165 12.78 9.71 -10.71
CA SER A 165 13.18 11.08 -11.10
C SER A 165 12.02 11.97 -11.58
N PHE A 166 10.98 11.39 -12.20
CA PHE A 166 9.81 12.15 -12.65
C PHE A 166 8.71 12.21 -11.59
N PHE A 167 8.62 11.18 -10.74
CA PHE A 167 7.56 11.07 -9.76
C PHE A 167 7.72 12.06 -8.59
N TYR A 168 8.90 12.12 -7.96
CA TYR A 168 9.09 12.98 -6.79
C TYR A 168 8.87 14.47 -7.07
N PRO A 169 9.31 15.03 -8.22
CA PRO A 169 8.97 16.41 -8.58
C PRO A 169 7.46 16.65 -8.74
N ILE A 170 6.72 15.70 -9.33
CA ILE A 170 5.26 15.82 -9.48
C ILE A 170 4.58 15.83 -8.11
N VAL A 171 4.98 14.93 -7.21
CA VAL A 171 4.44 14.91 -5.83
C VAL A 171 4.80 16.20 -5.08
N ALA A 172 6.04 16.67 -5.19
CA ALA A 172 6.48 17.92 -4.59
C ALA A 172 5.66 19.11 -5.12
N LEU A 173 5.42 19.17 -6.43
CA LEU A 173 4.58 20.20 -7.05
C LEU A 173 3.14 20.15 -6.51
N VAL A 174 2.54 18.97 -6.41
CA VAL A 174 1.19 18.81 -5.86
C VAL A 174 1.12 19.24 -4.40
N LEU A 175 2.14 18.92 -3.59
CA LEU A 175 2.23 19.36 -2.19
C LEU A 175 2.37 20.88 -2.10
N VAL A 176 3.22 21.49 -2.92
CA VAL A 176 3.39 22.95 -2.96
C VAL A 176 2.10 23.64 -3.37
N LEU A 177 1.42 23.15 -4.41
CA LEU A 177 0.12 23.68 -4.84
C LEU A 177 -0.94 23.53 -3.76
N GLY A 178 -1.00 22.38 -3.07
CA GLY A 178 -1.92 22.15 -1.96
C GLY A 178 -1.67 23.08 -0.77
N ILE A 179 -0.40 23.31 -0.41
CA ILE A 179 0.00 24.24 0.65
C ILE A 179 -0.35 25.68 0.24
N ALA A 180 0.00 26.08 -0.98
CA ALA A 180 -0.29 27.41 -1.51
C ALA A 180 -1.79 27.69 -1.51
N GLN A 181 -2.62 26.69 -1.82
CA GLN A 181 -4.06 26.83 -1.78
C GLN A 181 -4.62 26.87 -0.35
N TYR A 182 -4.08 26.07 0.56
CA TYR A 182 -4.49 26.09 1.97
C TYR A 182 -4.25 27.46 2.62
N TYR A 183 -3.12 28.11 2.30
CA TYR A 183 -2.81 29.46 2.76
C TYR A 183 -3.39 30.57 1.86
N HIS A 184 -4.26 30.23 0.91
CA HIS A 184 -4.90 31.18 -0.02
C HIS A 184 -3.95 32.01 -0.91
N TYR A 185 -2.70 31.56 -1.09
CA TYR A 185 -1.74 32.22 -1.99
C TYR A 185 -2.01 31.90 -3.47
N PHE A 186 -2.47 30.68 -3.78
CA PHE A 186 -2.75 30.25 -5.15
C PHE A 186 -3.79 29.14 -5.20
N ASP A 187 -4.87 29.31 -5.96
CA ASP A 187 -5.89 28.28 -6.17
C ASP A 187 -5.82 27.71 -7.59
N VAL A 188 -5.32 26.49 -7.71
CA VAL A 188 -5.21 25.78 -8.99
C VAL A 188 -6.57 25.52 -9.64
N THR A 189 -7.62 25.38 -8.83
CA THR A 189 -8.96 25.02 -9.31
C THR A 189 -9.58 26.12 -10.15
N MET A 190 -9.24 27.39 -9.92
CA MET A 190 -9.75 28.52 -10.71
C MET A 190 -9.30 28.50 -12.17
N TYR A 191 -8.15 27.87 -12.45
CA TYR A 191 -7.62 27.75 -13.81
C TYR A 191 -8.09 26.45 -14.46
N THR A 192 -8.04 25.34 -13.72
CA THR A 192 -8.42 24.04 -14.27
C THR A 192 -9.92 23.89 -14.44
N SER A 193 -10.75 24.54 -13.62
CA SER A 193 -12.22 24.50 -13.76
C SER A 193 -12.65 25.01 -15.13
N LYS A 194 -12.02 26.08 -15.64
CA LYS A 194 -12.33 26.64 -16.97
C LYS A 194 -12.15 25.61 -18.09
N PHE A 195 -11.12 24.77 -17.99
CA PHE A 195 -10.92 23.69 -18.95
C PHE A 195 -12.04 22.65 -18.88
N PHE A 196 -12.40 22.19 -17.67
CA PHE A 196 -13.45 21.19 -17.47
C PHE A 196 -14.85 21.72 -17.78
N ASP A 197 -15.13 22.98 -17.45
CA ASP A 197 -16.35 23.69 -17.84
C ASP A 197 -16.41 23.84 -19.37
N GLY A 198 -15.28 24.12 -20.02
CA GLY A 198 -15.15 24.14 -21.47
C GLY A 198 -15.55 22.81 -22.12
N LEU A 199 -15.23 21.66 -21.52
CA LEU A 199 -15.68 20.35 -22.01
C LEU A 199 -17.22 20.20 -21.99
N PHE A 200 -17.90 20.90 -21.07
CA PHE A 200 -19.35 20.87 -20.96
C PHE A 200 -20.03 21.90 -21.86
N HIS A 201 -19.53 23.14 -21.89
CA HIS A 201 -20.19 24.23 -22.60
C HIS A 201 -19.80 24.34 -24.07
N THR A 202 -18.63 23.85 -24.47
CA THR A 202 -18.09 24.03 -25.82
C THR A 202 -17.98 22.71 -26.56
N GLY A 203 -18.76 22.56 -27.64
CA GLY A 203 -18.94 21.28 -28.35
C GLY A 203 -17.69 20.64 -28.96
N TYR A 204 -16.57 21.36 -29.12
CA TYR A 204 -15.33 20.81 -29.69
C TYR A 204 -14.20 20.61 -28.67
N TYR A 205 -14.35 21.08 -27.43
CA TYR A 205 -13.28 21.00 -26.43
C TYR A 205 -12.92 19.56 -26.04
N PHE A 206 -13.87 18.62 -26.15
CA PHE A 206 -13.63 17.19 -25.89
C PHE A 206 -12.57 16.57 -26.83
N LEU A 207 -12.32 17.19 -28.00
CA LEU A 207 -11.29 16.74 -28.93
C LEU A 207 -9.88 16.92 -28.34
N ILE A 208 -9.66 17.90 -27.46
CA ILE A 208 -8.34 18.16 -26.85
C ILE A 208 -7.86 16.93 -26.06
N PRO A 209 -8.65 16.35 -25.12
CA PRO A 209 -8.34 15.06 -24.50
C PRO A 209 -8.05 13.95 -25.52
N ILE A 210 -8.81 13.85 -26.62
CA ILE A 210 -8.65 12.76 -27.61
C ILE A 210 -7.30 12.88 -28.33
N PHE A 211 -6.96 14.08 -28.81
CA PHE A 211 -5.67 14.33 -29.42
C PHE A 211 -4.53 14.06 -28.43
N THR A 212 -4.67 14.47 -27.18
CA THR A 212 -3.71 14.19 -26.12
C THR A 212 -3.54 12.68 -25.90
N LEU A 213 -4.64 11.92 -25.90
CA LEU A 213 -4.60 10.47 -25.75
C LEU A 213 -3.82 9.78 -26.87
N ILE A 214 -4.05 10.19 -28.12
CA ILE A 214 -3.36 9.65 -29.30
C ILE A 214 -1.85 9.90 -29.19
N ILE A 215 -1.46 11.13 -28.83
CA ILE A 215 -0.06 11.51 -28.63
C ILE A 215 0.59 10.67 -27.52
N LEU A 216 -0.09 10.54 -26.37
CA LEU A 216 0.40 9.74 -25.25
C LEU A 216 0.54 8.26 -25.60
N TYR A 217 -0.41 7.71 -26.35
CA TYR A 217 -0.34 6.33 -26.83
C TYR A 217 0.88 6.12 -27.74
N TYR A 218 1.12 7.05 -28.68
CA TYR A 218 2.28 7.00 -29.56
C TYR A 218 3.61 7.01 -28.78
N PHE A 219 3.76 7.94 -27.83
CA PHE A 219 4.96 7.99 -26.98
C PHE A 219 5.09 6.75 -26.10
N ALA A 220 4.00 6.27 -25.50
CA ALA A 220 4.02 5.05 -24.70
C ALA A 220 4.43 3.83 -25.53
N PHE A 221 3.89 3.68 -26.74
CA PHE A 221 4.25 2.59 -27.65
C PHE A 221 5.72 2.63 -28.03
N ASN A 222 6.23 3.78 -28.46
CA ASN A 222 7.64 3.93 -28.85
C ASN A 222 8.57 3.70 -27.66
N TYR A 223 8.24 4.25 -26.48
CA TYR A 223 9.00 4.03 -25.26
C TYR A 223 9.10 2.54 -24.90
N PHE A 224 7.98 1.82 -24.91
CA PHE A 224 7.99 0.39 -24.61
C PHE A 224 8.72 -0.43 -25.66
N LYS A 225 8.55 -0.11 -26.94
CA LYS A 225 9.19 -0.82 -28.04
C LYS A 225 10.72 -0.72 -27.98
N ASN A 226 11.24 0.47 -27.68
CA ASN A 226 12.68 0.73 -27.63
C ASN A 226 13.34 0.09 -26.41
N ASN A 227 12.61 -0.02 -25.30
CA ASN A 227 13.12 -0.55 -24.02
C ASN A 227 12.74 -2.02 -23.80
N LEU A 228 12.20 -2.70 -24.82
CA LEU A 228 11.79 -4.11 -24.77
C LEU A 228 13.00 -5.05 -24.99
N ASN A 229 14.05 -4.90 -24.19
CA ASN A 229 15.28 -5.69 -24.29
C ASN A 229 15.44 -6.60 -23.07
N LEU A 230 15.89 -7.84 -23.29
CA LEU A 230 16.14 -8.80 -22.21
C LEU A 230 17.24 -8.28 -21.26
N ASP A 231 18.22 -7.56 -21.81
CA ASP A 231 19.43 -7.12 -21.11
C ASP A 231 19.22 -5.92 -20.17
N GLU A 232 18.38 -4.93 -20.53
CA GLU A 232 18.07 -3.80 -19.64
C GLU A 232 17.32 -4.24 -18.35
N GLY A 233 16.57 -5.35 -18.44
CA GLY A 233 15.88 -5.95 -17.30
C GLY A 233 16.69 -7.03 -16.55
N LEU A 234 17.92 -7.34 -17.00
CA LEU A 234 18.83 -8.35 -16.44
C LEU A 234 20.18 -7.76 -15.97
N ALA A 235 20.53 -6.56 -16.43
CA ALA A 235 21.68 -5.83 -15.94
C ALA A 235 21.48 -5.53 -14.44
N LYS A 236 22.05 -6.37 -13.58
CA LYS A 236 22.21 -6.06 -12.17
C LYS A 236 22.97 -4.74 -12.13
N LYS A 237 22.33 -3.65 -11.71
CA LYS A 237 23.03 -2.43 -11.34
C LYS A 237 24.02 -2.84 -10.24
N TYR A 238 25.30 -2.91 -10.58
CA TYR A 238 26.36 -3.13 -9.61
C TYR A 238 26.53 -1.83 -8.83
N GLU A 239 25.80 -1.70 -7.72
CA GLU A 239 26.19 -0.71 -6.71
C GLU A 239 27.46 -1.23 -6.03
N VAL A 240 28.54 -0.44 -6.09
CA VAL A 240 29.78 -0.70 -5.37
C VAL A 240 29.44 -0.88 -3.89
N ALA A 241 29.67 -2.07 -3.35
CA ALA A 241 29.35 -2.39 -1.96
C ALA A 241 30.23 -1.54 -1.03
N LYS A 242 29.65 -0.51 -0.41
CA LYS A 242 30.29 0.19 0.71
C LYS A 242 30.23 -0.71 1.95
N THR A 243 31.39 -1.08 2.47
CA THR A 243 31.48 -1.84 3.72
C THR A 243 31.20 -0.91 4.91
N GLU A 244 29.94 -0.84 5.33
CA GLU A 244 29.59 -0.19 6.60
C GLU A 244 29.90 -1.14 7.78
N SER A 245 30.89 -0.77 8.61
CA SER A 245 31.21 -1.48 9.86
C SER A 245 30.42 -0.90 11.02
N PHE A 246 29.44 -1.66 11.53
CA PHE A 246 28.69 -1.29 12.74
C PHE A 246 29.42 -1.82 13.99
N ALA A 247 30.63 -1.34 14.27
CA ALA A 247 31.48 -1.88 15.33
C ALA A 247 30.83 -1.85 16.73
N PHE A 248 29.92 -0.89 16.98
CA PHE A 248 29.20 -0.78 18.26
C PHE A 248 28.32 -2.00 18.58
N LEU A 249 27.89 -2.76 17.56
CA LEU A 249 27.04 -3.93 17.74
C LEU A 249 27.83 -5.22 18.06
N ASP A 250 29.16 -5.23 17.91
CA ASP A 250 29.99 -6.42 18.18
C ASP A 250 29.92 -6.86 19.65
N LYS A 251 29.62 -5.92 20.56
CA LYS A 251 29.48 -6.17 22.00
C LYS A 251 28.32 -7.11 22.35
N PHE A 252 27.39 -7.36 21.41
CA PHE A 252 26.20 -8.17 21.63
C PHE A 252 26.29 -9.60 21.07
N GLY A 253 27.49 -10.07 20.68
CA GLY A 253 27.69 -11.45 20.21
C GLY A 253 26.79 -11.83 19.03
N THR A 254 26.17 -13.01 19.08
CA THR A 254 25.28 -13.54 18.02
C THR A 254 24.08 -12.62 17.74
N LEU A 255 23.53 -11.97 18.78
CA LEU A 255 22.46 -11.00 18.65
C LEU A 255 22.91 -9.78 17.84
N GLY A 256 24.13 -9.31 18.09
CA GLY A 256 24.77 -8.23 17.34
C GLY A 256 24.93 -8.58 15.87
N THR A 257 25.35 -9.81 15.55
CA THR A 257 25.48 -10.29 14.16
C THR A 257 24.15 -10.24 13.40
N PHE A 258 23.06 -10.68 14.01
CA PHE A 258 21.74 -10.62 13.38
C PHE A 258 21.25 -9.18 13.21
N LEU A 259 21.37 -8.33 14.24
CA LEU A 259 20.99 -6.92 14.14
C LEU A 259 21.77 -6.18 13.05
N LYS A 260 23.08 -6.46 12.91
CA LYS A 260 23.90 -5.92 11.82
C LYS A 260 23.33 -6.30 10.46
N ASN A 261 22.96 -7.57 10.27
CA ASN A 261 22.41 -8.04 9.01
C ASN A 261 21.06 -7.39 8.71
N ASP A 262 20.20 -7.22 9.71
CA ASP A 262 18.91 -6.54 9.55
C ASP A 262 19.08 -5.05 9.21
N ILE A 263 19.96 -4.33 9.88
CA ILE A 263 20.24 -2.92 9.57
C ILE A 263 20.81 -2.78 8.15
N LYS A 264 21.74 -3.65 7.75
CA LYS A 264 22.27 -3.69 6.38
C LYS A 264 21.17 -3.98 5.36
N LEU A 265 20.27 -4.92 5.67
CA LEU A 265 19.12 -5.26 4.83
C LEU A 265 18.20 -4.05 4.66
N LEU A 266 17.87 -3.34 5.75
CA LEU A 266 17.00 -2.16 5.73
C LEU A 266 17.62 -0.98 4.96
N LYS A 267 18.92 -0.75 5.07
CA LYS A 267 19.61 0.33 4.33
C LYS A 267 19.78 0.01 2.85
N ARG A 268 20.27 -1.19 2.53
CA ARG A 268 20.74 -1.52 1.18
C ARG A 268 19.60 -1.76 0.19
N ASN A 269 18.56 -2.53 0.56
CA ASN A 269 17.56 -2.96 -0.42
C ASN A 269 16.38 -1.97 -0.50
N LYS A 270 15.97 -1.59 -1.72
CA LYS A 270 14.84 -0.65 -1.94
C LYS A 270 13.54 -1.13 -1.27
N ARG A 271 13.28 -2.45 -1.28
CA ARG A 271 12.06 -3.04 -0.72
C ARG A 271 11.95 -2.93 0.80
N SER A 272 13.00 -3.30 1.54
CA SER A 272 13.07 -3.19 3.01
C SER A 272 13.25 -1.75 3.47
N ARG A 273 13.93 -0.90 2.70
CA ARG A 273 13.94 0.55 2.94
C ARG A 273 12.54 1.15 2.80
N GLY A 274 11.76 0.65 1.84
CA GLY A 274 10.36 1.00 1.67
C GLY A 274 9.53 0.75 2.93
N THR A 275 9.78 -0.33 3.68
CA THR A 275 9.05 -0.58 4.93
C THR A 275 9.40 0.42 6.03
N LEU A 276 10.63 0.97 6.06
CA LEU A 276 10.96 2.08 6.95
C LEU A 276 10.14 3.33 6.61
N PHE A 277 10.04 3.69 5.32
CA PHE A 277 9.23 4.84 4.90
C PHE A 277 7.74 4.65 5.22
N ILE A 278 7.19 3.46 4.94
CA ILE A 278 5.79 3.13 5.31
C ILE A 278 5.62 3.23 6.83
N SER A 279 6.57 2.73 7.62
CA SER A 279 6.51 2.85 9.09
C SER A 279 6.55 4.29 9.58
N LEU A 280 7.26 5.18 8.89
CA LEU A 280 7.25 6.62 9.18
C LEU A 280 5.90 7.26 8.82
N PHE A 281 5.31 6.88 7.69
CA PHE A 281 3.97 7.34 7.32
C PHE A 281 2.89 6.87 8.31
N PHE A 282 3.05 5.70 8.93
CA PHE A 282 2.14 5.22 9.97
C PHE A 282 2.14 6.14 11.20
N THR A 283 3.26 6.82 11.51
CA THR A 283 3.30 7.82 12.58
C THR A 283 2.31 8.95 12.32
N PHE A 284 2.10 9.37 11.07
CA PHE A 284 1.14 10.42 10.72
C PHE A 284 -0.31 9.93 10.65
N TYR A 285 -0.54 8.62 10.67
CA TYR A 285 -1.89 8.04 10.58
C TYR A 285 -2.77 8.43 11.78
N GLY A 286 -2.17 8.65 12.95
CA GLY A 286 -2.86 9.15 14.14
C GLY A 286 -3.56 10.50 13.94
N LEU A 287 -3.12 11.34 13.00
CA LEU A 287 -3.75 12.64 12.70
C LEU A 287 -5.21 12.48 12.30
N LEU A 288 -5.59 11.38 11.64
CA LEU A 288 -6.98 11.12 11.26
C LEU A 288 -7.90 10.86 12.46
N PHE A 289 -7.36 10.31 13.54
CA PHE A 289 -8.13 9.95 14.73
C PHE A 289 -8.08 11.04 15.78
N PHE A 290 -6.91 11.67 15.98
CA PHE A 290 -6.71 12.66 17.03
C PHE A 290 -7.12 14.08 16.64
N SER A 291 -7.33 14.38 15.35
CA SER A 291 -7.76 15.72 14.89
C SER A 291 -9.24 16.03 15.13
N ASN A 292 -10.05 15.07 15.58
CA ASN A 292 -11.51 15.20 15.73
C ASN A 292 -12.26 15.63 14.45
N SER A 293 -11.61 15.60 13.29
CA SER A 293 -12.17 16.03 12.00
C SER A 293 -13.31 15.12 11.52
N ILE A 294 -13.29 13.85 11.93
CA ILE A 294 -14.27 12.84 11.53
C ILE A 294 -14.98 12.33 12.79
N LYS A 295 -16.27 12.69 12.96
CA LYS A 295 -17.08 12.34 14.15
C LYS A 295 -17.12 10.83 14.45
N VAL A 296 -17.11 9.99 13.42
CA VAL A 296 -17.13 8.52 13.56
C VAL A 296 -15.85 7.98 14.22
N TYR A 297 -14.73 8.69 14.09
CA TYR A 297 -13.43 8.28 14.65
C TYR A 297 -13.19 8.82 16.06
N ASN A 298 -14.06 9.71 16.56
CA ASN A 298 -14.01 10.23 17.91
C ASN A 298 -14.67 9.25 18.91
N ASN A 299 -14.16 8.02 18.94
CA ASN A 299 -14.54 7.02 19.94
C ASN A 299 -13.28 6.63 20.76
N PRO A 300 -13.39 6.50 22.10
CA PRO A 300 -12.29 6.10 22.97
C PRO A 300 -11.51 4.87 22.48
N ALA A 301 -12.17 3.85 21.93
CA ALA A 301 -11.51 2.66 21.40
C ALA A 301 -10.66 2.96 20.15
N MET A 302 -11.11 3.88 19.28
CA MET A 302 -10.38 4.27 18.07
C MET A 302 -9.13 5.09 18.38
N HIS A 303 -9.12 5.84 19.48
CA HIS A 303 -7.93 6.57 19.94
C HIS A 303 -6.82 5.61 20.41
N VAL A 304 -7.16 4.49 21.04
CA VAL A 304 -6.19 3.44 21.42
C VAL A 304 -5.68 2.71 20.20
N PHE A 305 -6.58 2.38 19.27
CA PHE A 305 -6.20 1.82 17.99
C PHE A 305 -5.18 2.71 17.29
N ALA A 306 -5.42 4.02 17.24
CA ALA A 306 -4.48 4.99 16.69
C ALA A 306 -3.14 4.99 17.44
N GLY A 307 -3.13 4.97 18.78
CA GLY A 307 -1.89 4.92 19.57
C GLY A 307 -1.02 3.68 19.30
N ILE A 308 -1.65 2.52 19.13
CA ILE A 308 -0.99 1.26 18.77
C ILE A 308 -0.47 1.31 17.34
N PHE A 309 -1.24 1.90 16.43
CA PHE A 309 -0.88 1.96 15.02
C PHE A 309 0.31 2.92 14.79
N VAL A 310 0.28 4.09 15.44
CA VAL A 310 1.32 5.12 15.38
C VAL A 310 2.66 4.61 15.90
N SER A 311 2.67 3.91 17.04
CA SER A 311 3.90 3.35 17.61
C SER A 311 4.35 2.04 16.95
N GLY A 312 3.41 1.26 16.38
CA GLY A 312 3.64 -0.10 15.89
C GLY A 312 3.91 -0.24 14.39
N GLY A 313 4.03 0.86 13.63
CA GLY A 313 4.08 0.79 12.17
C GLY A 313 5.19 -0.10 11.60
N PHE A 314 6.40 -0.03 12.17
CA PHE A 314 7.50 -0.91 11.75
C PHE A 314 7.23 -2.37 12.14
N LEU A 315 6.70 -2.60 13.34
CA LEU A 315 6.35 -3.93 13.84
C LEU A 315 5.32 -4.61 12.93
N PHE A 316 4.28 -3.90 12.49
CA PHE A 316 3.25 -4.47 11.62
C PHE A 316 3.71 -4.67 10.18
N THR A 317 4.61 -3.82 9.67
CA THR A 317 5.05 -3.89 8.26
C THR A 317 6.25 -4.80 8.05
N PHE A 318 7.26 -4.71 8.91
CA PHE A 318 8.47 -5.53 8.82
C PHE A 318 8.32 -6.84 9.60
N GLY A 319 7.82 -6.76 10.83
CA GLY A 319 7.80 -7.89 11.78
C GLY A 319 7.03 -9.11 11.27
N GLN A 320 5.93 -8.90 10.54
CA GLN A 320 5.09 -10.00 10.03
C GLN A 320 5.82 -10.89 9.03
N PHE A 321 6.86 -10.37 8.39
CA PHE A 321 7.62 -11.03 7.34
C PHE A 321 9.04 -11.40 7.79
N VAL A 322 9.32 -11.41 9.10
CA VAL A 322 10.67 -11.66 9.66
C VAL A 322 11.39 -12.84 8.99
N PRO A 323 10.82 -14.06 8.90
CA PRO A 323 11.51 -15.18 8.26
C PRO A 323 11.65 -15.02 6.75
N SER A 324 10.74 -14.26 6.13
CA SER A 324 10.68 -14.05 4.68
C SER A 324 11.72 -13.05 4.20
N TRP A 325 12.11 -12.08 5.02
CA TRP A 325 13.24 -11.17 4.72
C TRP A 325 14.56 -11.93 4.59
N ASP A 326 14.71 -13.01 5.36
CA ASP A 326 15.88 -13.88 5.36
C ASP A 326 15.78 -15.02 4.31
N SER A 327 14.76 -15.04 3.44
CA SER A 327 14.43 -16.21 2.61
C SER A 327 15.57 -16.67 1.69
N ALA A 328 16.42 -15.74 1.24
CA ALA A 328 17.51 -16.02 0.31
C ALA A 328 18.61 -16.92 0.92
N TYR A 329 18.86 -16.81 2.22
CA TYR A 329 19.88 -17.57 2.95
C TYR A 329 19.30 -18.38 4.12
N PHE A 330 17.98 -18.47 4.21
CA PHE A 330 17.28 -19.14 5.30
C PHE A 330 17.76 -20.59 5.50
N GLN A 331 17.99 -21.32 4.41
CA GLN A 331 18.50 -22.70 4.47
C GLN A 331 19.87 -22.80 5.14
N LEU A 332 20.79 -21.91 4.80
CA LEU A 332 22.12 -21.86 5.40
C LEU A 332 21.99 -21.52 6.89
N MET A 333 21.20 -20.50 7.23
CA MET A 333 20.97 -20.12 8.63
C MET A 333 20.43 -21.29 9.45
N MET A 334 19.53 -22.07 8.86
CA MET A 334 18.88 -23.21 9.51
C MET A 334 19.73 -24.49 9.58
N SER A 335 20.90 -24.52 8.93
CA SER A 335 21.92 -25.56 9.07
C SER A 335 23.06 -25.16 10.00
N GLN A 336 23.20 -23.87 10.34
CA GLN A 336 24.17 -23.42 11.33
C GLN A 336 23.74 -23.81 12.74
N ASN A 337 24.72 -23.93 13.64
CA ASN A 337 24.50 -24.16 15.07
C ASN A 337 24.05 -22.87 15.78
N ILE A 338 22.88 -22.35 15.42
CA ILE A 338 22.30 -21.13 16.00
C ILE A 338 21.01 -21.51 16.73
N ARG A 339 20.88 -21.05 17.97
CA ARG A 339 19.64 -21.24 18.73
C ARG A 339 18.55 -20.34 18.17
N TYR A 340 17.37 -20.90 17.90
CA TYR A 340 16.21 -20.13 17.44
C TYR A 340 15.84 -19.00 18.40
N LYS A 341 16.02 -19.20 19.70
CA LYS A 341 15.79 -18.17 20.71
C LYS A 341 16.66 -16.93 20.50
N ASP A 342 17.92 -17.09 20.09
CA ASP A 342 18.82 -15.96 19.83
C ASP A 342 18.39 -15.19 18.57
N TYR A 343 17.95 -15.92 17.53
CA TYR A 343 17.36 -15.33 16.32
C TYR A 343 16.09 -14.54 16.66
N LEU A 344 15.13 -15.14 17.38
CA LEU A 344 13.89 -14.48 17.78
C LEU A 344 14.15 -13.25 18.66
N SER A 345 15.12 -13.35 19.59
CA SER A 345 15.52 -12.25 20.45
C SER A 345 16.07 -11.06 19.66
N SER A 346 16.92 -11.31 18.65
CA SER A 346 17.44 -10.25 17.79
C SER A 346 16.33 -9.53 17.02
N LYS A 347 15.40 -10.28 16.43
CA LYS A 347 14.26 -9.72 15.68
C LYS A 347 13.30 -8.96 16.60
N TRP A 348 13.08 -9.46 17.81
CA TRP A 348 12.30 -8.76 18.82
C TRP A 348 12.95 -7.43 19.22
N TRP A 349 14.25 -7.40 19.51
CA TRP A 349 14.98 -6.17 19.84
C TRP A 349 14.92 -5.13 18.71
N LEU A 350 15.03 -5.57 17.45
CA LEU A 350 14.86 -4.67 16.31
C LEU A 350 13.49 -3.98 16.33
N MET A 351 12.42 -4.74 16.61
CA MET A 351 11.07 -4.17 16.72
C MET A 351 10.91 -3.25 17.94
N VAL A 352 11.52 -3.60 19.08
CA VAL A 352 11.52 -2.75 20.28
C VAL A 352 12.17 -1.40 19.99
N ILE A 353 13.39 -1.41 19.41
CA ILE A 353 14.11 -0.19 19.05
C ILE A 353 13.29 0.66 18.08
N ALA A 354 12.72 0.04 17.04
CA ALA A 354 11.89 0.76 16.08
C ALA A 354 10.63 1.36 16.73
N THR A 355 9.96 0.63 17.63
CA THR A 355 8.77 1.11 18.35
C THR A 355 9.10 2.30 19.26
N VAL A 356 10.24 2.26 19.94
CA VAL A 356 10.74 3.37 20.78
C VAL A 356 11.01 4.60 19.91
N ILE A 357 11.72 4.44 18.79
CA ILE A 357 11.99 5.54 17.84
C ILE A 357 10.67 6.13 17.32
N SER A 358 9.72 5.29 16.89
CA SER A 358 8.40 5.75 16.43
C SER A 358 7.64 6.52 17.52
N THR A 359 7.73 6.10 18.78
CA THR A 359 7.07 6.77 19.91
C THR A 359 7.69 8.14 20.22
N VAL A 360 9.02 8.25 20.10
CA VAL A 360 9.73 9.54 20.24
C VAL A 360 9.38 10.48 19.08
N LEU A 361 9.37 9.96 17.84
CA LEU A 361 8.95 10.72 16.66
C LEU A 361 7.49 11.19 16.77
N ALA A 362 6.63 10.41 17.43
CA ALA A 362 5.24 10.76 17.69
C ALA A 362 5.05 11.82 18.80
N SER A 363 6.12 12.39 19.36
CA SER A 363 6.04 13.43 20.39
C SER A 363 5.27 14.69 19.94
N PHE A 364 5.21 14.99 18.65
CA PHE A 364 4.41 16.12 18.13
C PHE A 364 2.91 15.98 18.42
N TYR A 365 2.40 14.78 18.74
CA TYR A 365 1.01 14.60 19.15
C TYR A 365 0.70 15.20 20.53
N LEU A 366 1.73 15.60 21.31
CA LEU A 366 1.53 16.41 22.52
C LEU A 366 0.76 17.70 22.24
N TYR A 367 0.83 18.24 21.00
CA TYR A 367 0.01 19.38 20.56
C TYR A 367 -1.50 19.15 20.76
N TYR A 368 -1.98 17.91 20.58
CA TYR A 368 -3.40 17.57 20.77
C TYR A 368 -3.76 17.26 22.23
N GLY A 369 -2.77 17.17 23.12
CA GLY A 369 -2.95 17.00 24.56
C GLY A 369 -2.20 15.81 25.16
N TRP A 370 -1.95 15.89 26.46
CA TRP A 370 -1.22 14.88 27.23
C TRP A 370 -1.85 13.48 27.18
N HIS A 371 -3.17 13.40 27.23
CA HIS A 371 -3.88 12.13 27.19
C HIS A 371 -3.66 11.37 25.87
N ILE A 372 -3.59 12.09 24.75
CA ILE A 372 -3.34 11.49 23.43
C ILE A 372 -1.93 10.93 23.36
N TYR A 373 -0.93 11.69 23.83
CA TYR A 373 0.42 11.18 23.89
C TYR A 373 0.55 9.97 24.83
N LEU A 374 -0.16 9.98 25.95
CA LEU A 374 -0.22 8.84 26.88
C LEU A 374 -0.79 7.59 26.19
N LEU A 375 -1.83 7.71 25.37
CA LEU A 375 -2.35 6.59 24.56
C LEU A 375 -1.31 6.02 23.59
N ILE A 376 -0.47 6.87 22.99
CA ILE A 376 0.62 6.42 22.12
C ILE A 376 1.69 5.66 22.92
N VAL A 377 2.07 6.18 24.09
CA VAL A 377 3.05 5.53 24.98
C VAL A 377 2.53 4.18 25.47
N VAL A 378 1.28 4.11 25.90
CA VAL A 378 0.64 2.85 26.32
C VAL A 378 0.51 1.88 25.16
N GLY A 379 0.17 2.37 23.97
CA GLY A 379 0.18 1.58 22.73
C GLY A 379 1.58 1.02 22.42
N ALA A 380 2.64 1.80 22.65
CA ALA A 380 4.03 1.36 22.46
C ALA A 380 4.42 0.25 23.45
N ILE A 381 4.04 0.38 24.73
CA ILE A 381 4.24 -0.65 25.76
C ILE A 381 3.53 -1.95 25.35
N TYR A 382 2.27 -1.86 24.91
CA TYR A 382 1.54 -3.02 24.41
C TYR A 382 2.18 -3.62 23.15
N ASN A 383 2.70 -2.77 22.25
CA ASN A 383 3.39 -3.23 21.05
C ASN A 383 4.65 -4.04 21.36
N ILE A 384 5.48 -3.53 22.27
CA ILE A 384 6.71 -4.17 22.76
C ILE A 384 6.42 -5.47 23.52
N GLY A 385 5.35 -5.47 24.31
CA GLY A 385 5.03 -6.57 25.22
C GLY A 385 4.22 -7.70 24.60
N VAL A 386 3.24 -7.39 23.76
CA VAL A 386 2.27 -8.37 23.24
C VAL A 386 2.34 -8.47 21.73
N ASN A 387 2.23 -7.35 21.00
CA ASN A 387 2.13 -7.42 19.54
C ASN A 387 3.42 -7.93 18.88
N SER A 388 4.60 -7.68 19.46
CA SER A 388 5.86 -8.22 18.97
C SER A 388 5.85 -9.75 18.96
N HIS A 389 5.28 -10.38 20.00
CA HIS A 389 5.17 -11.84 20.11
C HIS A 389 4.17 -12.38 19.10
N LEU A 390 2.99 -11.76 18.99
CA LEU A 390 1.96 -12.14 18.02
C LEU A 390 2.45 -11.99 16.57
N VAL A 391 3.26 -10.97 16.30
CA VAL A 391 3.84 -10.75 14.98
C VAL A 391 4.91 -11.78 14.65
N LEU A 392 5.81 -12.10 15.58
CA LEU A 392 6.78 -13.20 15.39
C LEU A 392 6.06 -14.54 15.20
N LEU A 393 5.03 -14.81 15.99
CA LEU A 393 4.18 -15.99 15.83
C LEU A 393 3.55 -16.05 14.43
N GLY A 394 3.01 -14.93 13.95
CA GLY A 394 2.49 -14.82 12.59
C GLY A 394 3.55 -15.11 11.52
N GLY A 395 4.76 -14.60 11.71
CA GLY A 395 5.90 -14.81 10.83
C GLY A 395 6.23 -16.29 10.60
N ALA A 396 6.04 -17.15 11.61
CA ALA A 396 6.24 -18.61 11.50
C ALA A 396 5.40 -19.26 10.40
N PHE A 397 4.22 -18.68 10.12
CA PHE A 397 3.27 -19.19 9.14
C PHE A 397 3.42 -18.54 7.76
N VAL A 398 4.18 -17.44 7.63
CA VAL A 398 4.42 -16.81 6.33
C VAL A 398 5.49 -17.59 5.57
N LYS A 399 5.07 -18.20 4.46
CA LYS A 399 5.92 -19.08 3.63
C LYS A 399 6.19 -18.50 2.24
N THR A 400 6.11 -17.19 2.09
CA THR A 400 6.40 -16.52 0.80
C THR A 400 7.78 -15.89 0.81
N PRO A 401 8.68 -16.28 -0.11
CA PRO A 401 9.99 -15.67 -0.21
C PRO A 401 9.88 -14.22 -0.65
N ILE A 402 10.72 -13.35 -0.09
CA ILE A 402 10.82 -11.95 -0.50
C ILE A 402 12.02 -11.81 -1.43
N ASP A 403 11.73 -11.53 -2.70
CA ASP A 403 12.76 -11.07 -3.62
C ASP A 403 13.15 -9.63 -3.27
N LEU A 404 14.40 -9.45 -2.85
CA LEU A 404 15.01 -8.17 -2.49
C LEU A 404 15.42 -7.34 -3.72
N SER A 405 15.58 -8.00 -4.88
CA SER A 405 15.99 -7.37 -6.14
C SER A 405 14.83 -6.73 -6.90
N GLN A 406 13.60 -7.17 -6.62
CA GLN A 406 12.40 -6.61 -7.23
C GLN A 406 11.70 -5.66 -6.27
N ALA A 407 11.49 -4.41 -6.71
CA ALA A 407 10.63 -3.45 -6.02
C ALA A 407 9.15 -3.85 -6.17
N LYS A 408 8.77 -4.98 -5.58
CA LYS A 408 7.38 -5.41 -5.55
C LYS A 408 6.67 -4.70 -4.41
N GLY A 409 5.95 -3.62 -4.75
CA GLY A 409 5.03 -2.90 -3.85
C GLY A 409 3.97 -3.79 -3.19
N ALA A 410 3.43 -3.28 -2.08
CA ALA A 410 2.65 -3.96 -1.02
C ALA A 410 1.36 -4.69 -1.46
N PHE A 411 0.83 -4.43 -2.66
CA PHE A 411 -0.41 -5.05 -3.16
C PHE A 411 -0.23 -5.94 -4.40
N GLY A 412 0.99 -6.05 -4.92
CA GLY A 412 1.24 -6.70 -6.22
C GLY A 412 2.05 -7.99 -6.15
N ASP A 413 2.38 -8.48 -4.97
CA ASP A 413 2.79 -9.88 -4.82
C ASP A 413 1.54 -10.70 -4.51
N ARG A 414 1.55 -11.96 -4.93
CA ARG A 414 0.77 -13.02 -4.28
C ARG A 414 1.31 -13.19 -2.84
N GLN A 415 1.34 -12.11 -2.04
CA GLN A 415 1.74 -12.16 -0.65
C GLN A 415 0.77 -13.11 0.00
N ALA A 416 1.32 -14.17 0.57
CA ALA A 416 0.56 -15.27 1.10
C ALA A 416 -0.45 -14.73 2.08
N PHE A 417 -1.69 -14.63 1.61
CA PHE A 417 -2.83 -14.60 2.47
C PHE A 417 -2.84 -15.93 3.19
N ASN A 418 -2.30 -15.88 4.39
CA ASN A 418 -2.33 -16.99 5.29
C ASN A 418 -3.45 -16.71 6.28
N ILE A 419 -4.50 -17.52 6.24
CA ILE A 419 -5.65 -17.40 7.14
C ILE A 419 -5.17 -17.37 8.59
N LYS A 420 -4.13 -18.13 8.95
CA LYS A 420 -3.55 -18.11 10.29
C LYS A 420 -2.96 -16.74 10.63
N THR A 421 -2.28 -16.07 9.70
CA THR A 421 -1.70 -14.74 9.96
C THR A 421 -2.76 -13.65 10.01
N MET A 422 -3.83 -13.77 9.23
CA MET A 422 -5.01 -12.91 9.34
C MET A 422 -5.68 -13.06 10.71
N LEU A 423 -5.94 -14.30 11.14
CA LEU A 423 -6.52 -14.58 12.47
C LEU A 423 -5.64 -14.05 13.59
N ILE A 424 -4.32 -14.25 13.52
CA ILE A 424 -3.36 -13.71 14.48
C ILE A 424 -3.33 -12.17 14.48
N SER A 425 -3.80 -11.52 13.42
CA SER A 425 -3.84 -10.05 13.35
C SER A 425 -5.05 -9.42 14.03
N ILE A 426 -6.14 -10.17 14.22
CA ILE A 426 -7.34 -9.67 14.93
C ILE A 426 -7.02 -9.33 16.40
N PRO A 427 -6.39 -10.22 17.20
CA PRO A 427 -6.07 -9.91 18.59
C PRO A 427 -5.13 -8.71 18.77
N LYS A 428 -4.26 -8.43 17.79
CA LYS A 428 -3.27 -7.33 17.87
C LYS A 428 -3.93 -5.96 18.06
N PHE A 429 -5.12 -5.79 17.49
CA PHE A 429 -5.87 -4.55 17.53
C PHE A 429 -7.06 -4.64 18.48
N LEU A 430 -7.80 -5.75 18.47
CA LEU A 430 -9.07 -5.86 19.17
C LEU A 430 -8.90 -6.02 20.68
N VAL A 431 -7.92 -6.81 21.13
CA VAL A 431 -7.65 -7.01 22.57
C VAL A 431 -7.33 -5.70 23.29
N PRO A 432 -6.37 -4.87 22.84
CA PRO A 432 -6.06 -3.64 23.56
C PRO A 432 -7.18 -2.60 23.48
N MET A 433 -7.95 -2.56 22.38
CA MET A 433 -9.17 -1.75 22.29
C MET A 433 -10.21 -2.19 23.33
N ALA A 434 -10.41 -3.50 23.48
CA ALA A 434 -11.34 -4.06 24.46
C ALA A 434 -10.88 -3.79 25.90
N LEU A 435 -9.59 -3.98 26.20
CA LEU A 435 -9.02 -3.69 27.52
C LEU A 435 -9.20 -2.22 27.90
N TYR A 436 -8.91 -1.31 26.97
CA TYR A 436 -9.12 0.11 27.22
C TYR A 436 -10.59 0.45 27.38
N ALA A 437 -11.47 -0.06 26.50
CA ALA A 437 -12.90 0.18 26.58
C ALA A 437 -13.48 -0.29 27.92
N LEU A 438 -13.07 -1.47 28.40
CA LEU A 438 -13.46 -1.98 29.72
C LEU A 438 -13.05 -1.01 30.84
N GLY A 439 -11.79 -0.59 30.89
CA GLY A 439 -11.35 0.36 31.93
C GLY A 439 -11.99 1.75 31.81
N TYR A 440 -12.23 2.21 30.57
CA TYR A 440 -12.87 3.49 30.27
C TYR A 440 -14.33 3.52 30.71
N PHE A 441 -15.13 2.51 30.35
CA PHE A 441 -16.57 2.49 30.64
C PHE A 441 -16.88 2.14 32.10
N ILE A 442 -16.05 1.32 32.75
CA ILE A 442 -16.28 0.93 34.15
C ILE A 442 -15.78 2.00 35.12
N PHE A 443 -14.65 2.65 34.81
CA PHE A 443 -14.01 3.58 35.73
C PHE A 443 -13.73 4.93 35.10
N ASN A 444 -12.59 5.09 34.41
CA ASN A 444 -12.16 6.34 33.82
C ASN A 444 -11.11 6.11 32.70
N PRO A 445 -10.80 7.13 31.88
CA PRO A 445 -9.86 6.99 30.76
C PRO A 445 -8.44 6.54 31.18
N ASN A 446 -7.99 6.97 32.36
CA ASN A 446 -6.65 6.64 32.87
C ASN A 446 -6.53 5.18 33.28
N ILE A 447 -7.61 4.60 33.83
CA ILE A 447 -7.68 3.18 34.19
C ILE A 447 -7.76 2.33 32.91
N GLY A 448 -8.46 2.80 31.87
CA GLY A 448 -8.39 2.21 30.53
C GLY A 448 -6.94 2.11 30.02
N CYS A 449 -6.18 3.20 30.10
CA CYS A 449 -4.76 3.23 29.75
C CYS A 449 -3.94 2.25 30.61
N LEU A 450 -4.21 2.21 31.92
CA LEU A 450 -3.51 1.33 32.85
C LEU A 450 -3.72 -0.15 32.50
N PHE A 451 -4.92 -0.58 32.13
CA PHE A 451 -5.19 -1.97 31.74
C PHE A 451 -4.37 -2.40 30.52
N VAL A 452 -4.29 -1.53 29.50
CA VAL A 452 -3.47 -1.81 28.31
C VAL A 452 -1.98 -1.82 28.65
N ALA A 453 -1.52 -0.90 29.49
CA ALA A 453 -0.13 -0.85 29.95
C ALA A 453 0.25 -2.11 30.74
N ILE A 454 -0.60 -2.55 31.67
CA ILE A 454 -0.41 -3.79 32.45
C ILE A 454 -0.32 -4.99 31.51
N ALA A 455 -1.22 -5.11 30.53
CA ALA A 455 -1.17 -6.20 29.57
C ALA A 455 0.15 -6.20 28.77
N GLY A 456 0.65 -5.04 28.36
CA GLY A 456 1.96 -4.90 27.72
C GLY A 456 3.11 -5.31 28.64
N VAL A 457 3.13 -4.83 29.88
CA VAL A 457 4.17 -5.18 30.86
C VAL A 457 4.15 -6.68 31.18
N LEU A 458 2.97 -7.28 31.34
CA LEU A 458 2.83 -8.73 31.52
C LEU A 458 3.35 -9.51 30.30
N GLY A 459 3.00 -9.06 29.08
CA GLY A 459 3.52 -9.66 27.85
C GLY A 459 5.05 -9.60 27.76
N PHE A 460 5.65 -8.51 28.23
CA PHE A 460 7.10 -8.38 28.34
C PHE A 460 7.68 -9.32 29.41
N ALA A 461 7.08 -9.39 30.59
CA ALA A 461 7.52 -10.26 31.68
C ALA A 461 7.50 -11.74 31.28
N PHE A 462 6.49 -12.16 30.51
CA PHE A 462 6.36 -13.53 30.00
C PHE A 462 7.10 -13.77 28.67
N ARG A 463 7.99 -12.87 28.23
CA ARG A 463 8.73 -12.98 26.96
C ARG A 463 9.40 -14.33 26.78
N ASP A 464 10.13 -14.80 27.79
CA ASP A 464 10.90 -16.05 27.67
C ASP A 464 9.99 -17.27 27.45
N LYS A 465 8.85 -17.32 28.14
CA LYS A 465 7.84 -18.37 27.94
C LYS A 465 7.23 -18.29 26.54
N MET A 466 6.90 -17.09 26.08
CA MET A 466 6.37 -16.89 24.73
C MET A 466 7.38 -17.28 23.65
N PHE A 467 8.66 -16.96 23.84
CA PHE A 467 9.71 -17.34 22.90
C PHE A 467 9.87 -18.85 22.80
N SER A 468 9.75 -19.60 23.90
CA SER A 468 9.77 -21.06 23.84
C SER A 468 8.58 -21.63 23.05
N ILE A 469 7.39 -21.06 23.20
CA ILE A 469 6.19 -21.46 22.42
C ILE A 469 6.41 -21.17 20.93
N ILE A 470 6.86 -19.96 20.61
CA ILE A 470 7.12 -19.53 19.23
C ILE A 470 8.22 -20.39 18.61
N GLU A 471 9.30 -20.66 19.33
CA GLU A 471 10.42 -21.50 18.89
C GLU A 471 9.94 -22.90 18.49
N ASN A 472 9.06 -23.53 19.28
CA ASN A 472 8.52 -24.85 18.95
C ASN A 472 7.72 -24.83 17.64
N ILE A 473 6.97 -23.76 17.39
CA ILE A 473 6.21 -23.60 16.15
C ILE A 473 7.17 -23.37 14.96
N TYR A 474 8.20 -22.55 15.13
CA TYR A 474 9.23 -22.34 14.11
C TYR A 474 9.95 -23.65 13.75
N LYS A 475 10.29 -24.47 14.74
CA LYS A 475 10.87 -25.80 14.52
C LYS A 475 9.92 -26.72 13.74
N LYS A 476 8.63 -26.73 14.09
CA LYS A 476 7.61 -27.52 13.40
C LYS A 476 7.42 -27.10 11.94
N GLU A 477 7.41 -25.80 11.67
CA GLU A 477 7.20 -25.25 10.32
C GLU A 477 8.48 -25.19 9.48
N LYS A 478 9.67 -25.41 10.09
CA LYS A 478 11.02 -25.28 9.48
C LYS A 478 11.10 -25.84 8.06
N TYR A 479 10.78 -27.12 7.90
CA TYR A 479 10.95 -27.82 6.62
C TYR A 479 9.97 -27.32 5.54
N ALA A 480 8.73 -27.04 5.94
CA ALA A 480 7.74 -26.48 5.03
C ALA A 480 8.15 -25.07 4.57
N THR A 481 8.71 -24.25 5.45
CA THR A 481 9.23 -22.93 5.12
C THR A 481 10.44 -23.01 4.19
N ILE A 482 11.39 -23.92 4.46
CA ILE A 482 12.54 -24.17 3.57
C ILE A 482 12.09 -24.59 2.18
N ALA A 483 11.14 -25.54 2.09
CA ALA A 483 10.61 -26.01 0.81
C ALA A 483 9.92 -24.88 0.03
N ALA A 484 9.12 -24.06 0.71
CA ALA A 484 8.44 -22.93 0.10
C ALA A 484 9.41 -21.86 -0.42
N TYR A 485 10.50 -21.57 0.30
CA TYR A 485 11.51 -20.61 -0.14
C TYR A 485 12.39 -21.12 -1.30
N LYS A 486 12.44 -22.43 -1.56
CA LYS A 486 13.09 -22.99 -2.77
C LYS A 486 12.28 -22.76 -4.05
N GLN A 487 10.96 -22.62 -3.93
CA GLN A 487 10.07 -22.45 -5.08
C GLN A 487 10.22 -21.04 -5.65
N LYS A 488 11.18 -20.85 -6.56
CA LYS A 488 11.24 -19.67 -7.44
C LYS A 488 10.25 -19.91 -8.58
N ASN A 489 9.06 -19.32 -8.50
CA ASN A 489 8.17 -19.18 -9.64
C ASN A 489 8.57 -17.97 -10.49
#